data_AF-A0A180FKS3-F1
#
_entry.id   AF-A0A180FKS3-F1
#
_cell.length_a   1.000
_cell.length_b   1.000
_cell.length_c   1.000
_cell.angle_alpha   90.00
_cell.angle_beta   90.00
_cell.angle_gamma   90.00
#
_symmetry.space_group_name_H-M   'P 1'
#
loop_
_entity.id
_entity.type
_entity.pdbx_description
1 polymer ?
#
loop_
_entity_poly.entity_id
_entity_poly.type
_entity_poly.pdbx_seq_one_letter_code
_entity_poly.pdbx_strand_id
1 'polypeptide(L)'
;MRPYKLYIHTNIMETETVLAGKQATAERPKATQKQIDEAAYLGIPIDEYGVPIGVTVDVAIDKLYDRLNAHFGFDIRTLRRR
;
A
#
# COMPACT_ATOMS: atom_id res chain seq x y z
N MET A 1 3.42 -7.53 63.62
CA MET A 1 3.80 -7.90 62.24
C MET A 1 4.03 -6.63 61.45
N ARG A 2 5.28 -6.35 61.06
CA ARG A 2 5.64 -5.16 60.27
C ARG A 2 5.78 -5.61 58.81
N PRO A 3 5.12 -4.98 57.83
CA PRO A 3 5.24 -5.41 56.44
C PRO A 3 6.66 -5.12 55.94
N TYR A 4 7.31 -6.17 55.42
CA TYR A 4 8.60 -6.09 54.77
C TYR A 4 8.48 -5.19 53.52
N LYS A 5 9.23 -4.08 53.50
CA LYS A 5 9.37 -3.24 52.30
C LYS A 5 10.24 -3.97 51.29
N LEU A 6 9.65 -4.43 50.20
CA LEU A 6 10.35 -4.96 49.03
C LEU A 6 10.97 -3.77 48.28
N TYR A 7 12.28 -3.56 48.47
CA TYR A 7 13.04 -2.59 47.69
C TYR A 7 13.32 -3.19 46.31
N ILE A 8 12.46 -2.93 45.34
CA ILE A 8 12.73 -3.21 43.94
C ILE A 8 13.86 -2.26 43.53
N HIS A 9 15.09 -2.77 43.41
CA HIS A 9 16.17 -2.05 42.74
C HIS A 9 15.82 -2.03 41.24
N THR A 10 15.16 -0.95 40.82
CA THR A 10 14.96 -0.67 39.41
C THR A 10 16.33 -0.30 38.84
N ASN A 11 17.02 -1.28 38.27
CA ASN A 11 18.17 -1.02 37.44
C ASN A 11 17.63 -0.39 36.15
N ILE A 12 17.43 0.93 36.19
CA ILE A 12 17.08 1.73 35.02
C ILE A 12 18.32 1.69 34.15
N MET A 13 18.41 0.69 33.27
CA MET A 13 19.26 0.78 32.10
C MET A 13 18.77 2.03 31.38
N GLU A 14 19.54 3.10 31.45
CA GLU A 14 19.35 4.30 30.64
C GLU A 14 19.50 3.85 29.19
N THR A 15 18.42 3.33 28.61
CA THR A 15 18.27 3.27 27.17
C THR A 15 18.12 4.72 26.79
N GLU A 16 19.24 5.38 26.50
CA GLU A 16 19.26 6.59 25.71
C GLU A 16 18.40 6.29 24.49
N THR A 17 17.14 6.70 24.54
CA THR A 17 16.31 6.88 23.38
C THR A 17 17.00 7.97 22.60
N VAL A 18 17.96 7.56 21.76
CA VAL A 18 18.37 8.33 20.62
C VAL A 18 17.10 8.48 19.81
N LEU A 19 16.40 9.59 20.06
CA LEU A 19 15.48 10.22 19.13
C LEU A 19 16.29 10.52 17.88
N ALA A 20 16.56 9.48 17.09
CA ALA A 20 16.99 9.61 15.72
C ALA A 20 15.76 10.10 14.97
N GLY A 21 15.49 11.40 15.13
CA GLY A 21 14.82 12.22 14.14
C GLY A 21 15.64 12.20 12.87
N LYS A 22 15.59 11.08 12.16
CA LYS A 22 15.86 10.93 10.76
C LYS A 22 14.81 9.95 10.29
N GLN A 23 13.68 10.49 9.86
CA GLN A 23 12.84 9.80 8.90
C GLN A 23 13.77 9.57 7.70
N ALA A 24 14.49 8.45 7.71
CA ALA A 24 15.20 8.00 6.54
C ALA A 24 14.08 7.72 5.55
N THR A 25 13.85 8.67 4.64
CA THR A 25 13.33 8.36 3.31
C THR A 25 14.35 7.39 2.74
N ALA A 26 14.23 6.11 3.09
CA ALA A 26 14.95 5.05 2.43
C ALA A 26 14.51 5.15 0.97
N GLU A 27 15.44 5.59 0.11
CA GLU A 27 15.21 5.60 -1.32
C GLU A 27 14.73 4.21 -1.70
N ARG A 28 13.50 4.10 -2.22
CA ARG A 28 13.01 2.80 -2.69
C ARG A 28 13.96 2.33 -3.77
N PRO A 29 14.43 1.07 -3.73
CA PRO A 29 15.24 0.53 -4.80
C PRO A 29 14.44 0.62 -6.11
N LYS A 30 15.13 1.02 -7.16
CA LYS A 30 14.54 1.08 -8.51
C LYS A 30 14.06 -0.31 -8.93
N ALA A 31 13.10 -0.32 -9.85
CA ALA A 31 12.62 -1.54 -10.49
C ALA A 31 13.81 -2.36 -11.02
N THR A 32 13.84 -3.65 -10.69
CA THR A 32 14.81 -4.58 -11.26
C THR A 32 14.46 -4.87 -12.72
N GLN A 33 15.45 -5.23 -13.55
CA GLN A 33 15.21 -5.59 -14.95
C GLN A 33 14.16 -6.70 -15.09
N LYS A 34 14.18 -7.69 -14.19
CA LYS A 34 13.18 -8.77 -14.15
C LYS A 34 11.75 -8.24 -13.99
N GLN A 35 11.55 -7.25 -13.11
CA GLN A 35 10.23 -6.63 -12.92
C GLN A 35 9.77 -5.85 -14.15
N ILE A 36 10.71 -5.19 -14.85
CA ILE A 36 10.43 -4.49 -16.10
C ILE A 36 10.02 -5.50 -17.19
N ASP A 37 10.76 -6.60 -17.33
CA ASP A 37 10.49 -7.63 -18.33
C ASP A 37 9.15 -8.33 -18.06
N GLU A 38 8.84 -8.63 -16.79
CA GLU A 38 7.57 -9.22 -16.38
C GLU A 38 6.39 -8.27 -16.62
N ALA A 39 6.54 -6.99 -16.26
CA ALA A 39 5.52 -5.97 -16.52
C ALA A 39 5.28 -5.76 -18.02
N ALA A 40 6.35 -5.78 -18.83
CA ALA A 40 6.26 -5.71 -20.29
C ALA A 40 5.53 -6.92 -20.88
N TYR A 41 5.83 -8.14 -20.40
CA TYR A 41 5.12 -9.35 -20.80
C TYR A 41 3.62 -9.29 -20.47
N LEU A 42 3.28 -8.72 -19.30
CA LEU A 42 1.89 -8.56 -18.86
C LEU A 42 1.19 -7.32 -19.45
N GLY A 43 1.90 -6.45 -20.18
CA GLY A 43 1.38 -5.20 -20.70
C GLY A 43 0.97 -4.19 -19.61
N ILE A 44 1.56 -4.29 -18.42
CA ILE A 44 1.27 -3.43 -17.27
C ILE A 44 2.32 -2.30 -17.25
N PRO A 45 1.93 -1.02 -17.38
CA PRO A 45 2.89 0.08 -17.20
C PRO A 45 3.34 0.12 -15.75
N ILE A 46 4.63 0.31 -15.48
CA ILE A 46 5.19 0.45 -14.13
C ILE A 46 6.05 1.73 -14.02
N ASP A 47 6.17 2.28 -12.81
CA ASP A 47 7.04 3.40 -12.49
C ASP A 47 8.51 2.97 -12.30
N GLU A 48 9.38 3.94 -12.02
CA GLU A 48 10.81 3.71 -11.80
C GLU A 48 11.11 2.82 -10.57
N TYR A 49 10.13 2.56 -9.71
CA TYR A 49 10.21 1.72 -8.51
C TYR A 49 9.42 0.40 -8.65
N GLY A 50 8.89 0.09 -9.83
CA GLY A 50 8.16 -1.14 -10.13
C GLY A 50 6.71 -1.12 -9.68
N VAL A 51 6.14 0.05 -9.39
CA VAL A 51 4.72 0.20 -9.05
C VAL A 51 3.92 0.34 -10.34
N PRO A 52 2.85 -0.47 -10.54
CA PRO A 52 1.95 -0.30 -11.67
C PRO A 52 1.43 1.14 -11.77
N ILE A 53 1.67 1.81 -12.89
CA ILE A 53 1.11 3.11 -13.23
C ILE A 53 -0.13 2.89 -14.08
N GLY A 54 -1.19 3.59 -13.72
CA GLY A 54 -2.46 3.56 -14.43
C GLY A 54 -3.45 2.57 -13.83
N VAL A 55 -4.57 2.42 -14.52
CA VAL A 55 -5.64 1.51 -14.15
C VAL A 55 -5.74 0.49 -15.27
N THR A 56 -5.77 -0.81 -14.97
CA THR A 56 -5.99 -1.80 -16.01
C THR A 56 -7.29 -1.50 -16.74
N VAL A 57 -7.37 -1.83 -18.04
CA VAL A 57 -8.56 -1.57 -18.85
C VAL A 57 -9.80 -2.15 -18.18
N ASP A 58 -9.70 -3.35 -17.61
CA ASP A 58 -10.80 -3.99 -16.87
C ASP A 58 -11.27 -3.16 -15.68
N VAL A 59 -10.35 -2.68 -14.84
CA VAL A 59 -10.71 -1.85 -13.67
C VAL A 59 -11.23 -0.48 -14.10
N ALA A 60 -10.76 0.07 -15.22
CA ALA A 60 -11.28 1.31 -15.78
C ALA A 60 -12.70 1.12 -16.31
N ILE A 61 -12.97 -0.01 -16.99
CA ILE A 61 -14.28 -0.39 -17.50
C ILE A 61 -15.26 -0.64 -16.34
N ASP A 62 -14.85 -1.35 -15.28
CA ASP A 62 -15.71 -1.57 -14.11
C ASP A 62 -16.08 -0.24 -13.44
N LYS A 63 -15.12 0.65 -13.22
CA LYS A 63 -15.38 1.98 -12.67
C LYS A 63 -16.29 2.82 -13.56
N LEU A 64 -16.16 2.69 -14.88
CA LEU A 64 -17.05 3.35 -15.83
C LEU A 64 -18.48 2.82 -15.68
N TYR A 65 -18.66 1.50 -15.65
CA TYR A 65 -19.96 0.88 -15.46
C TYR A 65 -20.60 1.27 -14.12
N ASP A 66 -19.82 1.30 -13.03
CA ASP A 66 -20.33 1.71 -11.72
C ASP A 66 -20.83 3.16 -11.73
N ARG A 67 -20.10 4.07 -12.38
CA ARG A 67 -20.51 5.48 -12.53
C ARG A 67 -21.76 5.61 -13.39
N LEU A 68 -21.86 4.86 -14.48
CA LEU A 68 -23.03 4.88 -15.35
C LEU A 68 -24.25 4.29 -14.62
N ASN A 69 -24.08 3.22 -13.86
CA ASN A 69 -25.13 2.62 -13.05
C ASN A 69 -25.65 3.59 -11.98
N ALA A 70 -24.74 4.31 -11.30
CA ALA A 70 -25.11 5.33 -10.33
C ALA A 70 -25.86 6.51 -10.96
N HIS A 71 -25.47 6.91 -12.18
CA HIS A 71 -26.11 8.02 -12.89
C HIS A 71 -27.52 7.66 -13.41
N PHE A 72 -27.69 6.46 -13.97
CA PHE A 72 -28.96 6.03 -14.56
C PHE A 72 -29.89 5.31 -13.56
N GLY A 73 -29.38 4.90 -12.40
CA GLY A 73 -30.16 4.22 -11.37
C GLY A 73 -30.48 2.75 -11.67
N PHE A 74 -29.87 2.17 -12.70
CA PHE A 74 -29.99 0.75 -13.03
C PHE A 74 -28.72 0.24 -13.72
N ASP A 75 -28.50 -1.08 -13.67
CA ASP A 75 -27.30 -1.68 -14.25
C ASP A 75 -27.35 -1.68 -15.78
N ILE A 76 -26.56 -0.82 -16.41
CA ILE A 76 -26.53 -0.68 -17.88
C ILE A 76 -25.95 -1.93 -18.56
N ARG A 77 -25.22 -2.81 -17.85
CA ARG A 77 -24.75 -4.10 -18.38
C ARG A 77 -25.91 -5.03 -18.76
N THR A 78 -27.09 -4.79 -18.17
CA THR A 78 -28.31 -5.56 -18.46
C THR A 78 -28.97 -5.20 -19.79
N LEU A 79 -28.58 -4.10 -20.43
CA LEU A 79 -29.12 -3.66 -21.72
C LEU A 79 -28.61 -4.48 -22.92
N ARG A 80 -27.57 -5.31 -22.74
CA ARG A 80 -26.99 -6.16 -23.78
C ARG A 80 -27.77 -7.49 -23.93
N ARG A 81 -29.08 -7.41 -24.14
CA ARG A 81 -29.90 -8.54 -24.62
C ARG A 81 -30.91 -8.03 -25.65
N ARG A 82 -30.55 -8.15 -26.93
CA ARG A 82 -31.45 -8.41 -28.05
C ARG A 82 -30.66 -9.14 -29.13
#